data_AF-A0A146KSL5-F1
#
_entry.id   AF-A0A146KSL5-F1
#
_cell.length_a   1.000
_cell.length_b   1.000
_cell.length_c   1.000
_cell.angle_alpha   90.00
_cell.angle_beta   90.00
_cell.angle_gamma   90.00
#
_symmetry.space_group_name_H-M   'P 1'
#
loop_
_entity.id
_entity.type
_entity.pdbx_description
1 polymer ?
#
loop_
_entity_poly.entity_id
_entity_poly.type
_entity_poly.pdbx_seq_one_letter_code
_entity_poly.pdbx_strand_id
1 'polypeptide(L)'
;MNTEDQHTDGSPGFSPFEVEMNTSSPTYDTLSDYVSKFNIAENLFILHMNIRSLSRNLDEVLGWLESERTKPDFLIFTETFHDSSTKVTNIPGYISFQSENPRNRNDGVVIYANDTITCKSINLTMTGATGLSVYFQLGLETFAVTGVYRTPSRVQTEIGLFISQLESGL
;
A
#
# COMPACT_ATOMS: atom_id res chain seq x y z
N MET A 1 52.02 13.41 23.88
CA MET A 1 50.77 12.95 24.52
C MET A 1 49.64 13.56 23.73
N ASN A 2 49.14 12.84 22.72
CA ASN A 2 47.95 13.16 21.94
C ASN A 2 47.46 11.82 21.41
N THR A 3 46.37 11.32 21.97
CA THR A 3 45.61 10.17 21.50
C THR A 3 44.43 10.72 20.72
N GLU A 4 44.42 10.48 19.41
CA GLU A 4 43.25 10.70 18.56
C GLU A 4 42.31 9.51 18.72
N ASP A 5 41.17 9.74 19.36
CA ASP A 5 40.06 8.80 19.41
C ASP A 5 39.32 8.82 18.07
N GLN A 6 39.44 7.72 17.31
CA GLN A 6 38.60 7.47 16.15
C GLN A 6 37.25 6.92 16.63
N HIS A 7 36.23 7.76 16.56
CA HIS A 7 34.83 7.35 16.71
C HIS A 7 34.42 6.56 15.46
N THR A 8 34.28 5.25 15.58
CA THR A 8 33.65 4.42 14.55
C THR A 8 32.13 4.53 14.69
N ASP A 9 31.49 5.07 13.65
CA ASP A 9 30.04 5.12 13.49
C ASP A 9 29.52 3.69 13.28
N GLY A 10 28.94 3.12 14.33
CA GLY A 10 28.32 1.79 14.35
C GLY A 10 26.90 1.81 13.81
N SER A 11 26.72 2.24 12.56
CA SER A 11 25.45 2.08 11.87
C SER A 11 25.15 0.59 11.68
N PRO A 12 24.05 0.04 12.24
CA PRO A 12 23.73 -1.37 12.10
C PRO A 12 23.45 -1.67 10.62
N GLY A 13 24.30 -2.51 10.04
CA GLY A 13 24.14 -2.99 8.67
C GLY A 13 22.84 -3.81 8.55
N PHE A 14 21.93 -3.35 7.70
CA PHE A 14 20.79 -4.15 7.26
C PHE A 14 21.32 -5.30 6.39
N SER A 15 21.21 -6.52 6.91
CA SER A 15 21.39 -7.73 6.11
C SER A 15 20.24 -7.82 5.10
N PRO A 16 20.50 -7.93 3.78
CA PRO A 16 19.43 -8.14 2.81
C PRO A 16 18.73 -9.47 3.11
N PHE A 17 17.42 -9.41 3.34
CA PHE A 17 16.57 -10.57 3.49
C PHE A 17 16.37 -11.19 2.09
N GLU A 18 16.81 -12.43 1.87
CA GLU A 18 16.47 -13.16 0.65
C GLU A 18 14.99 -13.58 0.74
N VAL A 19 14.12 -12.81 0.09
CA VAL A 19 12.72 -13.20 -0.10
C VAL A 19 12.67 -14.20 -1.25
N GLU A 20 12.40 -15.46 -0.94
CA GLU A 20 12.11 -16.47 -1.95
C GLU A 20 10.73 -16.16 -2.57
N MET A 21 10.72 -15.41 -3.67
CA MET A 21 9.50 -15.15 -4.41
C MET A 21 9.05 -16.43 -5.12
N ASN A 22 7.99 -17.06 -4.61
CA ASN A 22 7.28 -18.07 -5.37
C ASN A 22 6.57 -17.40 -6.55
N THR A 23 7.10 -17.59 -7.76
CA THR A 23 6.55 -17.00 -8.99
C THR A 23 5.31 -17.72 -9.50
N SER A 24 4.96 -18.89 -8.93
CA SER A 24 3.70 -19.56 -9.25
C SER A 24 2.54 -18.83 -8.58
N SER A 25 1.84 -17.99 -9.35
CA SER A 25 0.61 -17.33 -8.91
C SER A 25 -0.59 -18.22 -9.23
N PRO A 26 -1.20 -18.91 -8.25
CA PRO A 26 -2.46 -19.61 -8.50
C PRO A 26 -3.52 -18.62 -8.97
N THR A 27 -4.37 -19.07 -9.89
CA THR A 27 -5.53 -18.30 -10.33
C THR A 27 -6.77 -18.83 -9.62
N TYR A 28 -7.71 -17.93 -9.36
CA TYR A 28 -8.96 -18.21 -8.68
C TYR A 28 -10.10 -17.62 -9.51
N ASP A 29 -11.21 -18.34 -9.63
CA ASP A 29 -12.37 -17.88 -10.42
C ASP A 29 -13.13 -16.75 -9.72
N THR A 30 -13.08 -16.72 -8.39
CA THR A 30 -13.75 -15.71 -7.57
C THR A 30 -12.89 -15.32 -6.36
N LEU A 31 -13.14 -14.13 -5.82
CA LEU A 31 -12.48 -13.68 -4.60
C LEU A 31 -12.84 -14.56 -3.40
N SER A 32 -14.10 -15.01 -3.30
CA SER A 32 -14.54 -15.93 -2.26
C SER A 32 -13.86 -17.30 -2.34
N ASP A 33 -13.54 -17.81 -3.54
CA ASP A 33 -12.77 -19.05 -3.70
C ASP A 33 -11.36 -18.90 -3.10
N TYR A 34 -10.70 -17.78 -3.36
CA TYR A 34 -9.41 -17.44 -2.74
C TYR A 34 -9.53 -17.36 -1.21
N VAL A 35 -10.45 -16.54 -0.72
CA VAL A 35 -10.63 -16.29 0.73
C VAL A 35 -10.94 -17.59 1.48
N SER A 36 -11.72 -18.50 0.90
CA SER A 36 -12.06 -19.79 1.52
C SER A 36 -10.86 -20.72 1.74
N LYS A 37 -9.79 -20.53 0.96
CA LYS A 37 -8.55 -21.31 1.01
C LYS A 37 -7.43 -20.57 1.74
N PHE A 38 -7.63 -19.31 2.09
CA PHE A 38 -6.61 -18.47 2.71
C PHE A 38 -6.55 -18.70 4.22
N ASN A 39 -5.37 -19.04 4.73
CA ASN A 39 -5.12 -19.16 6.17
C ASN A 39 -4.51 -17.87 6.72
N ILE A 40 -5.32 -17.02 7.36
CA ILE A 40 -4.88 -15.72 7.87
C ILE A 40 -3.98 -15.79 9.10
N ALA A 41 -3.97 -16.91 9.84
CA ALA A 41 -3.24 -17.00 11.10
C ALA A 41 -1.72 -16.84 10.93
N GLU A 42 -1.21 -17.10 9.73
CA GLU A 42 0.22 -17.09 9.42
C GLU A 42 0.55 -16.17 8.23
N ASN A 43 -0.44 -15.49 7.66
CA ASN A 43 -0.28 -14.76 6.41
C ASN A 43 -0.95 -13.39 6.48
N LEU A 44 -0.30 -12.40 5.86
CA LEU A 44 -0.87 -11.07 5.66
C LEU A 44 -1.80 -11.08 4.44
N PHE A 45 -3.06 -10.69 4.63
CA PHE A 45 -4.02 -10.56 3.53
C PHE A 45 -4.12 -9.11 3.06
N ILE A 46 -3.61 -8.84 1.85
CA ILE A 46 -3.72 -7.53 1.20
C ILE A 46 -4.65 -7.65 -0.01
N LEU A 47 -5.70 -6.83 -0.04
CA LEU A 47 -6.54 -6.66 -1.22
C LEU A 47 -6.20 -5.32 -1.88
N HIS A 48 -5.73 -5.37 -3.13
CA HIS A 48 -5.51 -4.19 -3.95
C HIS A 48 -6.45 -4.19 -5.16
N MET A 49 -7.14 -3.07 -5.39
CA MET A 49 -7.96 -2.89 -6.58
C MET A 49 -8.00 -1.45 -7.06
N ASN A 50 -8.12 -1.28 -8.36
CA ASN A 50 -8.52 -0.03 -8.96
C ASN A 50 -10.05 0.11 -8.80
N ILE A 51 -10.49 0.99 -7.91
CA ILE A 51 -11.89 1.07 -7.48
C ILE A 51 -12.72 1.96 -8.42
N ARG A 52 -12.11 2.74 -9.32
CA ARG A 52 -12.80 3.65 -10.27
C ARG A 52 -13.92 4.49 -9.65
N SER A 53 -13.55 5.34 -8.70
CA SER A 53 -14.37 6.10 -7.75
C SER A 53 -14.75 5.32 -6.49
N LEU A 54 -14.11 5.68 -5.38
CA LEU A 54 -14.40 5.11 -4.07
C LEU A 54 -15.85 5.35 -3.67
N SER A 55 -16.32 6.59 -3.77
CA SER A 55 -17.69 6.97 -3.38
C SER A 55 -18.80 6.21 -4.13
N ARG A 56 -18.51 5.73 -5.36
CA ARG A 56 -19.49 5.02 -6.18
C ARG A 56 -19.55 3.52 -5.85
N ASN A 57 -18.40 2.92 -5.56
CA ASN A 57 -18.27 1.47 -5.50
C ASN A 57 -18.02 0.94 -4.08
N LEU A 58 -17.91 1.83 -3.08
CA LEU A 58 -17.66 1.43 -1.69
C LEU A 58 -18.77 0.52 -1.13
N ASP A 59 -20.04 0.76 -1.47
CA ASP A 59 -21.16 -0.07 -0.96
C ASP A 59 -21.03 -1.53 -1.40
N GLU A 60 -20.53 -1.79 -2.61
CA GLU A 60 -20.29 -3.15 -3.10
C GLU A 60 -19.13 -3.83 -2.34
N VAL A 61 -18.05 -3.07 -2.07
CA VAL A 61 -16.93 -3.53 -1.25
C VAL A 61 -17.39 -3.85 0.17
N LEU A 62 -18.22 -3.00 0.77
CA LEU A 62 -18.78 -3.24 2.10
C LEU A 62 -19.66 -4.48 2.14
N GLY A 63 -20.50 -4.67 1.11
CA GLY A 63 -21.31 -5.88 0.97
C GLY A 63 -20.46 -7.15 0.90
N TRP A 64 -19.35 -7.10 0.15
CA TRP A 64 -18.40 -8.20 0.09
C TRP A 64 -17.71 -8.43 1.45
N LEU A 65 -17.17 -7.40 2.09
CA LEU A 65 -16.52 -7.49 3.41
C LEU A 65 -17.42 -8.11 4.49
N GLU A 66 -18.73 -7.82 4.44
CA GLU A 66 -19.70 -8.38 5.39
C GLU A 66 -20.09 -9.84 5.05
N SER A 67 -19.96 -10.25 3.79
CA SER A 67 -20.21 -11.64 3.38
C SER A 67 -19.07 -12.61 3.70
N GLU A 68 -17.84 -12.09 3.79
CA GLU A 68 -16.65 -12.91 4.01
C GLU A 68 -16.32 -13.10 5.49
N ARG A 69 -15.89 -14.32 5.85
CA ARG A 69 -15.43 -14.60 7.23
C ARG A 69 -14.06 -14.01 7.52
N THR A 70 -13.21 -13.95 6.51
CA THR A 70 -11.84 -13.48 6.60
C THR A 70 -11.75 -12.14 5.90
N LYS A 71 -11.31 -11.11 6.63
CA LYS A 71 -11.21 -9.75 6.12
C LYS A 71 -9.74 -9.42 5.80
N PRO A 72 -9.44 -8.59 4.78
CA PRO A 72 -8.09 -8.15 4.50
C PRO A 72 -7.49 -7.35 5.67
N ASP A 73 -6.21 -7.53 5.94
CA ASP A 73 -5.42 -6.67 6.84
C ASP A 73 -5.23 -5.28 6.24
N PHE A 74 -5.08 -5.23 4.90
CA PHE A 74 -5.00 -3.99 4.14
C PHE A 74 -5.93 -4.01 2.94
N LEU A 75 -6.69 -2.93 2.75
CA LEU A 75 -7.42 -2.62 1.52
C LEU A 75 -6.71 -1.44 0.84
N ILE A 76 -6.29 -1.62 -0.41
CA ILE A 76 -5.61 -0.57 -1.18
C ILE A 76 -6.46 -0.26 -2.39
N PHE A 77 -6.97 0.97 -2.44
CA PHE A 77 -7.76 1.46 -3.55
C PHE A 77 -7.02 2.52 -4.34
N THR A 78 -6.97 2.35 -5.66
CA THR A 78 -6.46 3.31 -6.62
C THR A 78 -7.60 3.84 -7.51
N GLU A 79 -7.40 4.98 -8.18
CA GLU A 79 -8.48 5.70 -8.90
C GLU A 79 -9.67 6.03 -7.99
N THR A 80 -9.39 6.55 -6.80
CA THR A 80 -10.42 6.77 -5.78
C THR A 80 -11.28 8.00 -6.04
N PHE A 81 -10.80 8.94 -6.86
CA PHE A 81 -11.49 10.14 -7.30
C PHE A 81 -11.90 11.08 -6.16
N HIS A 82 -11.13 11.08 -5.07
CA HIS A 82 -11.38 11.96 -3.93
C HIS A 82 -10.74 13.34 -4.16
N ASP A 83 -11.35 14.37 -3.60
CA ASP A 83 -10.69 15.66 -3.41
C ASP A 83 -9.96 15.63 -2.06
N SER A 84 -8.75 16.19 -2.02
CA SER A 84 -7.94 16.42 -0.83
C SER A 84 -8.70 17.07 0.34
N SER A 85 -9.75 17.85 0.04
CA SER A 85 -10.59 18.54 1.02
C SER A 85 -11.60 17.63 1.75
N THR A 86 -11.89 16.46 1.19
CA THR A 86 -12.93 15.56 1.70
C THR A 86 -12.30 14.44 2.50
N LYS A 87 -12.82 14.21 3.71
CA LYS A 87 -12.42 13.03 4.48
C LYS A 87 -12.90 11.78 3.76
N VAL A 88 -12.01 10.81 3.61
CA VAL A 88 -12.37 9.48 3.11
C VAL A 88 -13.47 8.86 3.97
N THR A 89 -14.37 8.13 3.31
CA THR A 89 -15.45 7.40 3.98
C THR A 89 -14.87 6.34 4.91
N ASN A 90 -15.37 6.27 6.14
CA ASN A 90 -14.90 5.29 7.11
C ASN A 90 -15.41 3.88 6.76
N ILE A 91 -14.54 2.86 6.91
CA ILE A 91 -14.91 1.45 6.86
C ILE A 91 -14.82 0.89 8.28
N PRO A 92 -15.89 0.30 8.85
CA PRO A 92 -15.85 -0.25 10.20
C PRO A 92 -14.75 -1.29 10.38
N GLY A 93 -13.96 -1.17 11.46
CA GLY A 93 -12.81 -2.05 11.74
C GLY A 93 -11.52 -1.66 11.04
N TYR A 94 -11.48 -0.50 10.37
CA TYR A 94 -10.30 -0.02 9.66
C TYR A 94 -9.95 1.42 9.99
N ILE A 95 -8.66 1.72 9.91
CA ILE A 95 -8.09 3.07 9.90
C ILE A 95 -7.75 3.42 8.46
N SER A 96 -8.21 4.59 8.00
CA SER A 96 -8.02 5.05 6.63
C SER A 96 -6.88 6.06 6.49
N PHE A 97 -6.07 5.89 5.45
CA PHE A 97 -5.02 6.80 5.00
C PHE A 97 -5.30 7.20 3.55
N GLN A 98 -5.19 8.48 3.21
CA GLN A 98 -5.44 8.97 1.86
C GLN A 98 -4.25 9.75 1.32
N SER A 99 -3.98 9.61 0.02
CA SER A 99 -2.96 10.39 -0.66
C SER A 99 -3.33 11.87 -0.67
N GLU A 100 -2.36 12.73 -0.43
CA GLU A 100 -2.53 14.17 -0.56
C GLU A 100 -2.36 14.63 -2.01
N ASN A 101 -3.06 15.71 -2.39
CA ASN A 101 -2.88 16.43 -3.65
C ASN A 101 -2.93 15.55 -4.92
N PRO A 102 -4.04 14.86 -5.19
CA PRO A 102 -4.21 14.07 -6.41
C PRO A 102 -3.95 14.93 -7.67
N ARG A 103 -3.21 14.40 -8.65
CA ARG A 103 -2.80 15.18 -9.84
C ARG A 103 -4.00 15.62 -10.69
N ASN A 104 -5.08 14.85 -10.65
CA ASN A 104 -6.33 15.11 -11.35
C ASN A 104 -7.49 14.40 -10.65
N ARG A 105 -8.73 14.68 -11.10
CA ARG A 105 -9.95 14.09 -10.52
C ARG A 105 -10.01 12.57 -10.59
N ASN A 106 -9.28 11.94 -11.51
CA ASN A 106 -9.28 10.49 -11.67
C ASN A 106 -8.14 9.81 -10.88
N ASP A 107 -7.38 10.58 -10.11
CA ASP A 107 -6.24 10.11 -9.34
C ASP A 107 -6.68 9.75 -7.90
N GLY A 108 -5.70 9.41 -7.07
CA GLY A 108 -5.84 9.22 -5.64
C GLY A 108 -5.67 7.77 -5.22
N VAL A 109 -4.93 7.59 -4.14
CA VAL A 109 -4.71 6.31 -3.46
C VAL A 109 -5.31 6.41 -2.06
N VAL A 110 -6.02 5.37 -1.64
CA VAL A 110 -6.52 5.24 -0.27
C VAL A 110 -6.12 3.86 0.25
N ILE A 111 -5.53 3.81 1.43
CA ILE A 111 -5.17 2.58 2.12
C ILE A 111 -5.98 2.50 3.41
N TYR A 112 -6.73 1.42 3.59
CA TYR A 112 -7.33 1.06 4.87
C TYR A 112 -6.48 -0.04 5.50
N ALA A 113 -6.08 0.16 6.75
CA ALA A 113 -5.43 -0.86 7.57
C ALA A 113 -6.41 -1.33 8.63
N ASN A 114 -6.44 -2.64 8.92
CA ASN A 114 -7.20 -3.19 10.05
C ASN A 114 -6.83 -2.41 11.32
N ASP A 115 -7.83 -2.00 12.11
CA ASP A 115 -7.63 -1.11 13.26
C ASP A 115 -6.83 -1.72 14.41
N THR A 116 -6.59 -3.03 14.38
CA THR A 116 -5.68 -3.73 15.27
C THR A 116 -4.20 -3.53 14.91
N ILE A 117 -3.89 -3.05 13.71
CA ILE A 117 -2.53 -2.80 13.22
C ILE A 117 -2.16 -1.34 13.47
N THR A 118 -1.09 -1.13 14.24
CA THR A 118 -0.55 0.22 14.46
C THR A 118 0.22 0.68 13.23
N CYS A 119 -0.23 1.79 12.65
CA CYS A 119 0.22 2.27 11.35
C CYS A 119 0.63 3.75 11.38
N LYS A 120 1.57 4.12 10.48
CA LYS A 120 1.90 5.51 10.13
C LYS A 120 1.97 5.65 8.62
N SER A 121 1.43 6.72 8.06
CA SER A 121 1.46 6.94 6.60
C SER A 121 2.42 8.04 6.18
N ILE A 122 2.99 7.91 4.98
CA ILE A 122 3.76 8.94 4.30
C ILE A 122 3.27 9.05 2.85
N ASN A 123 3.04 10.27 2.39
CA ASN A 123 2.75 10.55 0.99
C ASN A 123 4.02 10.42 0.15
N LEU A 124 3.95 9.67 -0.95
CA LEU A 124 5.06 9.54 -1.88
C LEU A 124 4.87 10.49 -3.06
N THR A 125 5.89 11.29 -3.33
CA THR A 125 5.93 12.15 -4.52
C THR A 125 6.68 11.44 -5.64
N MET A 126 5.96 11.07 -6.69
CA MET A 126 6.53 10.37 -7.85
C MET A 126 6.21 11.10 -9.15
N THR A 127 7.11 11.03 -10.12
CA THR A 127 6.87 11.62 -11.44
C THR A 127 5.78 10.83 -12.16
N GLY A 128 4.67 11.51 -12.48
CA GLY A 128 3.56 10.89 -13.23
C GLY A 128 2.68 9.95 -12.40
N ALA A 129 2.90 9.85 -11.08
CA ALA A 129 2.16 8.94 -10.22
C ALA A 129 1.85 9.56 -8.86
N THR A 130 0.83 9.03 -8.22
CA THR A 130 0.45 9.31 -6.82
C THR A 130 0.75 8.07 -6.02
N GLY A 131 1.46 8.21 -4.91
CA GLY A 131 1.80 7.11 -4.04
C GLY A 131 1.49 7.41 -2.57
N LEU A 132 1.16 6.36 -1.83
CA LEU A 132 0.92 6.41 -0.40
C LEU A 132 1.55 5.17 0.23
N SER A 133 2.46 5.37 1.18
CA SER A 133 3.06 4.30 1.97
C SER A 133 2.45 4.28 3.36
N VAL A 134 2.11 3.09 3.86
CA VAL A 134 1.71 2.84 5.24
C VAL A 134 2.72 1.91 5.88
N TYR A 135 3.43 2.40 6.89
CA TYR A 135 4.40 1.67 7.70
C TYR A 135 3.71 1.03 8.89
N PHE A 136 4.02 -0.23 9.16
CA PHE A 136 3.46 -1.02 10.25
C PHE A 136 4.51 -1.99 10.82
N GLN A 137 4.23 -2.54 12.00
CA GLN A 137 5.12 -3.49 12.66
C GLN A 137 4.48 -4.88 12.72
N LEU A 138 5.26 -5.92 12.43
CA LEU A 138 4.91 -7.32 12.72
C LEU A 138 6.06 -7.93 13.54
N GLY A 139 5.81 -8.23 14.81
CA GLY A 139 6.86 -8.66 15.73
C GLY A 139 7.88 -7.55 15.97
N LEU A 140 9.15 -7.81 15.65
CA LEU A 140 10.24 -6.84 15.78
C LEU A 140 10.58 -6.13 14.45
N GLU A 141 9.93 -6.55 13.36
CA GLU A 141 10.23 -6.09 12.01
C GLU A 141 9.27 -4.99 11.60
N THR A 142 9.78 -4.01 10.85
CA THR A 142 8.99 -2.92 10.27
C THR A 142 8.80 -3.16 8.80
N PHE A 143 7.55 -3.10 8.36
CA PHE A 143 7.13 -3.28 6.98
C PHE A 143 6.48 -2.00 6.47
N ALA A 144 6.41 -1.88 5.14
CA ALA A 144 5.63 -0.85 4.48
C ALA A 144 4.76 -1.50 3.39
N VAL A 145 3.51 -1.07 3.32
CA VAL A 145 2.64 -1.32 2.18
C VAL A 145 2.48 -0.04 1.39
N THR A 146 2.78 -0.09 0.10
CA THR A 146 2.79 1.09 -0.77
C THR A 146 1.77 0.93 -1.89
N GLY A 147 0.74 1.78 -1.87
CA GLY A 147 -0.20 1.91 -2.97
C GLY A 147 0.31 2.95 -3.95
N VAL A 148 0.44 2.60 -5.22
CA VAL A 148 0.87 3.53 -6.27
C VAL A 148 -0.14 3.50 -7.41
N TYR A 149 -0.63 4.67 -7.79
CA TYR A 149 -1.40 4.85 -9.01
C TYR A 149 -0.64 5.74 -9.98
N ARG A 150 -0.46 5.23 -11.20
CA ARG A 150 0.11 6.00 -12.31
C ARG A 150 -1.01 6.39 -13.27
N THR A 151 -1.25 7.69 -13.41
CA THR A 151 -2.17 8.17 -14.45
C THR A 151 -1.59 7.78 -15.82
N PRO A 152 -2.41 7.25 -16.75
CA PRO A 152 -1.95 6.95 -18.10
C PRO A 152 -1.33 8.19 -18.76
N SER A 153 -0.01 8.15 -19.01
CA SER A 153 0.71 9.23 -19.71
C SER A 153 1.25 8.71 -21.04
N ARG A 154 1.14 9.56 -22.07
CA ARG A 154 1.72 9.33 -23.41
C ARG A 154 3.18 9.82 -23.50
N VAL A 155 3.70 10.43 -22.43
CA VAL A 155 5.03 11.01 -22.40
C VAL A 155 6.03 9.95 -21.94
N GLN A 156 6.85 9.44 -22.87
CA GLN A 156 7.79 8.34 -22.60
C GLN A 156 8.84 8.68 -21.54
N THR A 157 9.27 9.94 -21.45
CA THR A 157 10.25 10.37 -20.44
C THR A 157 9.71 10.26 -19.01
N GLU A 158 8.40 10.48 -18.80
CA GLU A 158 7.77 10.30 -17.49
C GLU A 158 7.74 8.81 -17.08
N ILE A 159 7.62 7.88 -18.04
CA ILE A 159 7.70 6.44 -17.77
C ILE A 159 9.09 6.08 -17.25
N GLY A 160 10.13 6.52 -17.95
CA GLY A 160 11.52 6.22 -17.58
C GLY A 160 11.87 6.76 -16.19
N LEU A 161 11.46 8.00 -15.89
CA LEU A 161 11.64 8.60 -14.57
C LEU A 161 10.90 7.81 -13.50
N PHE A 162 9.61 7.49 -13.72
CA PHE A 162 8.83 6.69 -12.77
C PHE A 162 9.51 5.35 -12.43
N ILE A 163 9.96 4.59 -13.43
CA ILE A 163 10.64 3.30 -13.24
C ILE A 163 11.95 3.50 -12.48
N SER A 164 12.78 4.46 -12.89
CA SER A 164 14.05 4.74 -12.23
C SER A 164 13.86 5.12 -10.76
N GLN A 165 12.80 5.87 -10.44
CA GLN A 165 12.51 6.20 -9.07
C GLN A 165 12.12 4.93 -8.27
N LEU A 166 11.26 4.04 -8.80
CA LEU A 166 10.94 2.76 -8.14
C LEU A 166 12.19 1.90 -7.88
N GLU A 167 13.09 1.80 -8.86
CA GLU A 167 14.34 1.03 -8.75
C GLU A 167 15.33 1.63 -7.75
N SER A 168 15.31 2.95 -7.58
CA SER A 168 16.15 3.65 -6.59
C SER A 168 15.69 3.44 -5.14
N GLY A 169 14.62 2.67 -4.92
CA GLY A 169 14.07 2.41 -3.60
C GLY A 169 13.29 3.59 -3.04
N LEU A 170 12.53 4.28 -3.91
CA LEU A 170 11.60 5.35 -3.53
C LEU A 170 10.81 5.07 -2.24
#